data_AF-Q51851-F1
#
_entry.id   AF-Q51851-F1
#
_cell.length_a   1.000
_cell.length_b   1.000
_cell.length_c   1.000
_cell.angle_alpha   90.00
_cell.angle_beta   90.00
_cell.angle_gamma   90.00
#
_symmetry.space_group_name_H-M   'P 1'
#
loop_
_entity.id
_entity.type
_entity.pdbx_description
1 polymer ?
#
loop_
_entity_poly.entity_id
_entity_poly.type
_entity_poly.pdbx_seq_one_letter_code
_entity_poly.pdbx_strand_id
1 'polypeptide(L)'
;LHRNGGITARICGICPVSHLLAAAKTGDKILAVKVPIAAEKLRRLMNLAQLTQSHALSFFHLSSPDFLLGWDSDPARRNVFGLIDANPDLARAGIRLRQFGQTIIELLGARKIHAAWTVPGGVRSPLTEESRQWILDRLPESFATLQTALDLFKGLLDKALKDEVGIFGEFPSLFMSLVAADGAWEHYGGHLRFVDGQGTIVADNLSEDNYLDFLGEGVEKWSYLKFQYYRPLGYPAGIYRVGPLARLNTCSHIGT
;
A
#
# COMPACT_ATOMS: atom_id res chain seq x y z
N LEU A 1 21.56 -12.20 -10.89
CA LEU A 1 20.66 -11.03 -10.94
C LEU A 1 19.25 -11.36 -11.45
N HIS A 2 19.06 -12.11 -12.55
CA HIS A 2 17.72 -12.46 -13.07
C HIS A 2 16.78 -13.24 -12.12
N ARG A 3 17.29 -13.88 -11.06
CA ARG A 3 16.47 -14.66 -10.11
C ARG A 3 15.97 -13.86 -8.89
N ASN A 4 16.55 -12.70 -8.60
CA ASN A 4 16.33 -12.01 -7.30
C ASN A 4 14.88 -11.50 -7.15
N GLY A 5 14.31 -10.88 -8.18
CA GLY A 5 12.92 -10.38 -8.13
C GLY A 5 11.88 -11.48 -7.98
N GLY A 6 12.13 -12.67 -8.53
CA GLY A 6 11.22 -13.82 -8.41
C GLY A 6 11.20 -14.45 -7.02
N ILE A 7 12.27 -14.30 -6.23
CA ILE A 7 12.35 -14.83 -4.87
C ILE A 7 11.69 -13.86 -3.88
N THR A 8 11.96 -12.55 -3.98
CA THR A 8 11.38 -11.55 -3.06
C THR A 8 9.85 -11.48 -3.18
N ALA A 9 9.31 -11.69 -4.38
CA ALA A 9 7.86 -11.76 -4.60
C ALA A 9 7.17 -12.94 -3.90
N ARG A 10 7.93 -13.88 -3.30
CA ARG A 10 7.38 -15.01 -2.51
C ARG A 10 7.38 -14.74 -1.00
N ILE A 11 7.88 -13.59 -0.55
CA ILE A 11 7.82 -13.18 0.86
C ILE A 11 6.37 -13.02 1.31
N CYS A 12 5.51 -12.50 0.44
CA CYS A 12 4.11 -12.27 0.73
C CYS A 12 3.23 -12.48 -0.51
N GLY A 13 2.11 -13.18 -0.34
CA GLY A 13 1.13 -13.41 -1.42
C GLY A 13 0.25 -12.20 -1.74
N ILE A 14 0.21 -11.18 -0.87
CA ILE A 14 -0.62 -9.98 -1.05
C ILE A 14 0.16 -8.84 -1.70
N CYS A 15 1.43 -8.63 -1.32
CA CYS A 15 2.29 -7.56 -1.84
C CYS A 15 3.47 -7.99 -2.74
N PRO A 16 3.33 -8.99 -3.63
CA PRO A 16 4.44 -9.49 -4.43
C PRO A 16 5.00 -8.43 -5.38
N VAL A 17 4.15 -7.53 -5.92
CA VAL A 17 4.59 -6.43 -6.78
C VAL A 17 5.50 -5.46 -6.04
N SER A 18 5.16 -5.09 -4.80
CA SER A 18 5.98 -4.15 -4.02
C SER A 18 7.39 -4.72 -3.80
N HIS A 19 7.50 -6.01 -3.48
CA HIS A 19 8.79 -6.70 -3.36
C HIS A 19 9.55 -6.80 -4.69
N LEU A 20 8.83 -7.03 -5.80
CA LEU A 20 9.42 -7.10 -7.14
C LEU A 20 9.97 -5.75 -7.57
N LEU A 21 9.20 -4.68 -7.39
CA LEU A 21 9.60 -3.31 -7.74
C LEU A 21 10.77 -2.85 -6.87
N ALA A 22 10.75 -3.12 -5.56
CA ALA A 22 11.86 -2.82 -4.67
C ALA A 22 13.15 -3.54 -5.13
N ALA A 23 13.07 -4.84 -5.40
CA ALA A 23 14.22 -5.61 -5.88
C ALA A 23 14.72 -5.13 -7.26
N ALA A 24 13.82 -4.76 -8.17
CA ALA A 24 14.19 -4.23 -9.47
C ALA A 24 14.87 -2.86 -9.35
N LYS A 25 14.36 -1.95 -8.51
CA LYS A 25 15.01 -0.67 -8.20
C LYS A 25 16.42 -0.87 -7.62
N THR A 26 16.59 -1.80 -6.70
CA THR A 26 17.93 -2.17 -6.20
C THR A 26 18.83 -2.66 -7.33
N GLY A 27 18.30 -3.50 -8.22
CA GLY A 27 19.03 -3.97 -9.41
C GLY A 27 19.40 -2.84 -10.37
N ASP A 28 18.53 -1.85 -10.56
CA ASP A 28 18.84 -0.65 -11.37
C ASP A 28 20.04 0.10 -10.79
N LYS A 29 20.07 0.30 -9.45
CA LYS A 29 21.18 0.94 -8.74
C LYS A 29 22.47 0.15 -8.85
N ILE A 30 22.42 -1.17 -8.62
CA ILE A 30 23.61 -2.06 -8.71
C ILE A 30 24.24 -2.03 -10.11
N LEU A 31 23.40 -1.99 -11.15
CA LEU A 31 23.88 -1.95 -12.53
C LEU A 31 24.14 -0.53 -13.04
N ALA A 32 23.94 0.50 -12.21
CA ALA A 32 24.06 1.90 -12.57
C ALA A 32 23.27 2.29 -13.85
N VAL A 33 22.07 1.71 -14.03
CA VAL A 33 21.22 1.95 -15.20
C VAL A 33 20.10 2.92 -14.88
N LYS A 34 19.90 3.91 -15.76
CA LYS A 34 18.74 4.81 -15.68
C LYS A 34 17.56 4.18 -16.40
N VAL A 35 16.46 3.97 -15.67
CA VAL A 35 15.22 3.43 -16.24
C VAL A 35 14.60 4.45 -17.21
N PRO A 36 14.19 4.02 -18.42
CA PRO A 36 13.47 4.90 -19.34
C PRO A 36 12.14 5.41 -18.75
N ILE A 37 11.76 6.65 -19.07
CA ILE A 37 10.56 7.31 -18.54
C ILE A 37 9.29 6.46 -18.73
N ALA A 38 9.13 5.83 -19.90
CA ALA A 38 7.99 4.96 -20.17
C ALA A 38 7.96 3.74 -19.22
N ALA A 39 9.12 3.11 -18.98
CA ALA A 39 9.23 1.98 -18.06
C ALA A 39 8.95 2.40 -16.61
N GLU A 40 9.39 3.59 -16.20
CA GLU A 40 9.07 4.12 -14.86
C GLU A 40 7.56 4.31 -14.69
N LYS A 41 6.88 4.95 -15.66
CA LYS A 41 5.42 5.13 -15.63
C LYS A 41 4.68 3.80 -15.53
N LEU A 42 5.14 2.79 -16.25
CA LEU A 42 4.57 1.43 -16.21
C LEU A 42 4.79 0.74 -14.86
N ARG A 43 5.96 0.92 -14.23
CA ARG A 43 6.21 0.44 -12.86
C ARG A 43 5.35 1.16 -11.81
N ARG A 44 5.17 2.48 -11.96
CA ARG A 44 4.27 3.29 -11.11
C ARG A 44 2.82 2.81 -11.25
N LEU A 45 2.34 2.60 -12.46
CA LEU A 45 1.00 2.04 -12.72
C LEU A 45 0.83 0.66 -12.06
N MET A 46 1.83 -0.22 -12.20
CA MET A 46 1.80 -1.54 -11.54
C MET A 46 1.72 -1.41 -10.01
N ASN A 47 2.44 -0.46 -9.42
CA ASN A 47 2.40 -0.22 -7.98
C ASN A 47 1.05 0.36 -7.52
N LEU A 48 0.43 1.25 -8.30
CA LEU A 48 -0.91 1.75 -8.02
C LEU A 48 -1.95 0.63 -8.07
N ALA A 49 -1.89 -0.24 -9.07
CA ALA A 49 -2.75 -1.41 -9.16
C ALA A 49 -2.59 -2.35 -7.95
N GLN A 50 -1.35 -2.54 -7.50
CA GLN A 50 -1.01 -3.29 -6.29
C GLN A 50 -1.61 -2.65 -5.02
N LEU A 51 -1.56 -1.33 -4.88
CA LEU A 51 -2.19 -0.61 -3.78
C LEU A 51 -3.72 -0.76 -3.83
N THR A 52 -4.33 -0.55 -5.00
CA THR A 52 -5.79 -0.68 -5.20
C THR A 52 -6.29 -2.06 -4.80
N GLN A 53 -5.71 -3.13 -5.33
CA GLN A 53 -6.17 -4.48 -5.01
C GLN A 53 -5.91 -4.84 -3.53
N SER A 54 -4.80 -4.36 -2.95
CA SER A 54 -4.45 -4.66 -1.57
C SER A 54 -5.36 -3.94 -0.58
N HIS A 55 -5.71 -2.68 -0.85
CA HIS A 55 -6.66 -1.93 -0.03
C HIS A 55 -8.08 -2.44 -0.20
N ALA A 56 -8.49 -2.82 -1.42
CA ALA A 56 -9.77 -3.48 -1.64
C ALA A 56 -9.88 -4.82 -0.90
N LEU A 57 -8.81 -5.63 -0.90
CA LEU A 57 -8.76 -6.86 -0.09
C LEU A 57 -8.89 -6.54 1.40
N SER A 58 -8.05 -5.66 1.92
CA SER A 58 -8.01 -5.32 3.35
C SER A 58 -9.35 -4.80 3.85
N PHE A 59 -9.96 -3.87 3.11
CA PHE A 59 -11.22 -3.27 3.51
C PHE A 59 -12.38 -4.25 3.34
N PHE A 60 -12.66 -4.71 2.12
CA PHE A 60 -13.90 -5.44 1.81
C PHE A 60 -13.91 -6.92 2.23
N HIS A 61 -12.75 -7.56 2.38
CA HIS A 61 -12.70 -8.99 2.72
C HIS A 61 -12.31 -9.22 4.18
N LEU A 62 -11.50 -8.33 4.75
CA LEU A 62 -10.92 -8.53 6.09
C LEU A 62 -11.57 -7.63 7.13
N SER A 63 -11.70 -6.33 6.88
CA SER A 63 -12.12 -5.36 7.93
C SER A 63 -13.64 -5.10 7.93
N SER A 64 -14.27 -5.09 6.75
CA SER A 64 -15.70 -4.77 6.64
C SER A 64 -16.63 -5.78 7.30
N PRO A 65 -16.34 -7.10 7.40
CA PRO A 65 -17.19 -7.99 8.19
C PRO A 65 -17.30 -7.55 9.65
N ASP A 66 -16.20 -7.09 10.26
CA ASP A 66 -16.23 -6.57 11.63
C ASP A 66 -17.06 -5.29 11.73
N PHE A 67 -16.82 -4.33 10.82
CA PHE A 67 -17.50 -3.02 10.89
C PHE A 67 -18.98 -3.05 10.50
N LEU A 68 -19.39 -3.94 9.59
CA LEU A 68 -20.73 -3.93 9.01
C LEU A 68 -21.66 -4.98 9.60
N LEU A 69 -21.13 -6.12 10.05
CA LEU A 69 -21.91 -7.14 10.76
C LEU A 69 -21.90 -6.92 12.27
N GLY A 70 -20.92 -6.16 12.77
CA GLY A 70 -20.76 -5.84 14.19
C GLY A 70 -19.77 -6.78 14.89
N TRP A 71 -19.10 -6.26 15.91
CA TRP A 71 -18.07 -6.99 16.67
C TRP A 71 -18.62 -8.10 17.57
N ASP A 72 -19.91 -8.08 17.89
CA ASP A 72 -20.56 -9.15 18.63
C ASP A 72 -21.30 -10.15 17.73
N SER A 73 -21.15 -10.03 16.39
CA SER A 73 -21.75 -10.98 15.47
C SER A 73 -21.13 -12.36 15.59
N ASP A 74 -21.95 -13.40 15.33
CA ASP A 74 -21.52 -14.79 15.34
C ASP A 74 -20.24 -14.98 14.51
N PRO A 75 -19.13 -15.49 15.07
CA PRO A 75 -17.89 -15.73 14.36
C PRO A 75 -18.05 -16.58 13.08
N ALA A 76 -19.05 -17.48 13.04
CA ALA A 76 -19.35 -18.28 11.85
C ALA A 76 -19.86 -17.42 10.68
N ARG A 77 -20.45 -16.25 10.97
CA ARG A 77 -20.98 -15.29 9.99
C ARG A 77 -20.11 -14.05 9.82
N ARG A 78 -19.24 -13.70 10.79
CA ARG A 78 -18.37 -12.52 10.74
C ARG A 78 -17.18 -12.72 9.80
N ASN A 79 -17.48 -12.85 8.52
CA ASN A 79 -16.54 -13.06 7.43
C ASN A 79 -17.15 -12.58 6.11
N VAL A 80 -16.38 -12.70 5.02
CA VAL A 80 -16.80 -12.23 3.70
C VAL A 80 -18.10 -12.90 3.21
N PHE A 81 -18.39 -14.14 3.61
CA PHE A 81 -19.61 -14.83 3.19
C PHE A 81 -20.85 -14.26 3.89
N GLY A 82 -20.76 -13.99 5.20
CA GLY A 82 -21.86 -13.31 5.88
C GLY A 82 -22.08 -11.88 5.36
N LEU A 83 -21.02 -11.21 4.90
CA LEU A 83 -21.17 -9.91 4.23
C LEU A 83 -21.86 -10.05 2.86
N ILE A 84 -21.58 -11.12 2.10
CA ILE A 84 -22.27 -11.40 0.84
C ILE A 84 -23.76 -11.64 1.09
N ASP A 85 -24.13 -12.37 2.15
CA ASP A 85 -25.53 -12.59 2.51
C ASP A 85 -26.24 -11.28 2.91
N ALA A 86 -25.57 -10.43 3.69
CA ALA A 86 -26.14 -9.20 4.23
C ALA A 86 -26.21 -8.06 3.21
N ASN A 87 -25.19 -7.92 2.36
CA ASN A 87 -25.09 -6.88 1.35
C ASN A 87 -24.34 -7.39 0.10
N PRO A 88 -25.03 -8.15 -0.77
CA PRO A 88 -24.39 -8.80 -1.92
C PRO A 88 -23.82 -7.79 -2.92
N ASP A 89 -24.43 -6.62 -3.07
CA ASP A 89 -23.97 -5.60 -4.01
C ASP A 89 -22.67 -4.94 -3.54
N LEU A 90 -22.56 -4.59 -2.26
CA LEU A 90 -21.32 -4.07 -1.68
C LEU A 90 -20.18 -5.10 -1.76
N ALA A 91 -20.47 -6.36 -1.41
CA ALA A 91 -19.48 -7.43 -1.51
C ALA A 91 -19.01 -7.63 -2.95
N ARG A 92 -19.95 -7.65 -3.92
CA ARG A 92 -19.63 -7.76 -5.35
C ARG A 92 -18.78 -6.58 -5.83
N ALA A 93 -19.11 -5.36 -5.42
CA ALA A 93 -18.33 -4.16 -5.76
C ALA A 93 -16.89 -4.26 -5.23
N GLY A 94 -16.71 -4.66 -3.97
CA GLY A 94 -15.39 -4.89 -3.37
C GLY A 94 -14.57 -5.97 -4.09
N ILE A 95 -15.20 -7.09 -4.46
CA ILE A 95 -14.57 -8.15 -5.27
C ILE A 95 -14.13 -7.61 -6.63
N ARG A 96 -14.99 -6.84 -7.32
CA ARG A 96 -14.69 -6.27 -8.63
C ARG A 96 -13.57 -5.22 -8.57
N LEU A 97 -13.52 -4.39 -7.54
CA LEU A 97 -12.42 -3.44 -7.34
C LEU A 97 -11.08 -4.16 -7.10
N ARG A 98 -11.09 -5.24 -6.30
CA ARG A 98 -9.90 -6.08 -6.13
C ARG A 98 -9.48 -6.74 -7.45
N GLN A 99 -10.46 -7.27 -8.19
CA GLN A 99 -10.23 -7.87 -9.50
C GLN A 99 -9.63 -6.85 -10.48
N PHE A 100 -10.12 -5.61 -10.50
CA PHE A 100 -9.59 -4.54 -11.35
C PHE A 100 -8.08 -4.34 -11.15
N GLY A 101 -7.62 -4.15 -9.91
CA GLY A 101 -6.19 -4.00 -9.64
C GLY A 101 -5.38 -5.26 -9.99
N GLN A 102 -5.90 -6.46 -9.70
CA GLN A 102 -5.26 -7.72 -10.07
C GLN A 102 -5.14 -7.90 -11.59
N THR A 103 -6.18 -7.53 -12.35
CA THR A 103 -6.16 -7.61 -13.81
C THR A 103 -5.15 -6.63 -14.39
N ILE A 104 -4.98 -5.42 -13.85
CA ILE A 104 -3.91 -4.51 -14.30
C ILE A 104 -2.53 -5.13 -14.09
N ILE A 105 -2.30 -5.76 -12.93
CA ILE A 105 -1.04 -6.46 -12.63
C ILE A 105 -0.82 -7.60 -13.64
N GLU A 106 -1.87 -8.33 -14.00
CA GLU A 106 -1.81 -9.40 -15.02
C GLU A 106 -1.54 -8.87 -16.43
N LEU A 107 -2.25 -7.82 -16.86
CA LEU A 107 -2.09 -7.19 -18.18
C LEU A 107 -0.66 -6.69 -18.38
N LEU A 108 -0.05 -6.13 -17.32
CA LEU A 108 1.34 -5.71 -17.35
C LEU A 108 2.31 -6.90 -17.20
N GLY A 109 2.03 -7.82 -16.28
CA GLY A 109 2.93 -8.91 -15.91
C GLY A 109 2.91 -10.14 -16.84
N ALA A 110 1.96 -10.21 -17.78
CA ALA A 110 1.66 -11.39 -18.60
C ALA A 110 1.26 -12.67 -17.82
N ARG A 111 1.21 -12.63 -16.48
CA ARG A 111 0.66 -13.67 -15.58
C ARG A 111 0.17 -13.04 -14.27
N LYS A 112 -0.90 -13.58 -13.67
CA LYS A 112 -1.47 -13.13 -12.38
C LYS A 112 -0.51 -13.21 -11.19
N ILE A 113 0.44 -14.16 -11.18
CA ILE A 113 1.30 -14.43 -10.02
C ILE A 113 2.75 -14.69 -10.51
N HIS A 114 3.71 -13.91 -9.97
CA HIS A 114 5.16 -13.97 -10.25
C HIS A 114 5.62 -13.65 -11.68
N ALA A 115 5.13 -12.54 -12.23
CA ALA A 115 5.63 -12.01 -13.48
C ALA A 115 7.06 -11.45 -13.36
N ALA A 116 8.05 -12.09 -13.99
CA ALA A 116 9.39 -11.53 -14.20
C ALA A 116 9.38 -10.41 -15.28
N TRP A 117 8.43 -9.48 -15.16
CA TRP A 117 8.20 -8.37 -16.08
C TRP A 117 8.99 -7.13 -15.68
N THR A 118 9.02 -6.78 -14.40
CA THR A 118 9.93 -5.77 -13.88
C THR A 118 11.34 -6.35 -13.78
N VAL A 119 12.30 -5.71 -14.45
CA VAL A 119 13.69 -6.15 -14.51
C VAL A 119 14.62 -4.95 -14.31
N PRO A 120 15.86 -5.15 -13.85
CA PRO A 120 16.86 -4.09 -13.89
C PRO A 120 16.96 -3.48 -15.29
N GLY A 121 16.93 -2.14 -15.39
CA GLY A 121 16.88 -1.36 -16.62
C GLY A 121 15.46 -0.97 -17.09
N GLY A 122 14.39 -1.54 -16.53
CA GLY A 122 13.02 -1.12 -16.83
C GLY A 122 11.96 -2.21 -16.75
N VAL A 123 11.25 -2.44 -17.84
CA VAL A 123 10.18 -3.44 -17.98
C VAL A 123 10.37 -4.25 -19.27
N ARG A 124 9.92 -5.50 -19.28
CA ARG A 124 10.17 -6.45 -20.39
C ARG A 124 9.29 -6.18 -21.62
N SER A 125 8.09 -5.65 -21.42
CA SER A 125 7.12 -5.42 -22.50
C SER A 125 6.32 -4.14 -22.23
N PRO A 126 5.87 -3.43 -23.28
CA PRO A 126 5.00 -2.26 -23.13
C PRO A 126 3.57 -2.66 -22.75
N LEU A 127 2.77 -1.68 -22.35
CA LEU A 127 1.32 -1.83 -22.24
C LEU A 127 0.70 -1.73 -23.64
N THR A 128 -0.17 -2.68 -24.00
CA THR A 128 -0.89 -2.65 -25.29
C THR A 128 -2.01 -1.62 -25.27
N GLU A 129 -2.40 -1.09 -26.44
CA GLU A 129 -3.52 -0.14 -26.53
C GLU A 129 -4.84 -0.78 -26.06
N GLU A 130 -5.05 -2.05 -26.37
CA GLU A 130 -6.21 -2.82 -25.88
C GLU A 130 -6.22 -2.89 -24.34
N SER A 131 -5.07 -3.18 -23.71
CA SER A 131 -4.96 -3.22 -22.26
C SER A 131 -5.19 -1.83 -21.65
N ARG A 132 -4.65 -0.78 -22.29
CA ARG A 132 -4.87 0.61 -21.87
C ARG A 132 -6.36 0.97 -21.93
N GLN A 133 -7.03 0.68 -23.04
CA GLN A 133 -8.46 0.93 -23.20
C GLN A 133 -9.27 0.15 -22.16
N TRP A 134 -8.90 -1.12 -21.92
CA TRP A 134 -9.54 -1.92 -20.88
C TRP A 134 -9.49 -1.22 -19.52
N ILE A 135 -8.34 -0.69 -19.13
CA ILE A 135 -8.19 0.05 -17.86
C ILE A 135 -9.12 1.25 -17.82
N LEU A 136 -9.09 2.08 -18.88
CA LEU A 136 -9.88 3.32 -18.95
C LEU A 136 -11.38 3.06 -18.80
N ASP A 137 -11.90 2.05 -19.50
CA ASP A 137 -13.31 1.68 -19.47
C ASP A 137 -13.81 1.25 -18.07
N ARG A 138 -12.92 0.74 -17.20
CA ARG A 138 -13.27 0.24 -15.85
C ARG A 138 -12.95 1.25 -14.74
N LEU A 139 -12.32 2.38 -15.06
CA LEU A 139 -12.12 3.47 -14.09
C LEU A 139 -13.43 4.02 -13.52
N PRO A 140 -14.50 4.29 -14.31
CA PRO A 140 -15.74 4.85 -13.77
C PRO A 140 -16.38 3.97 -12.69
N GLU A 141 -16.47 2.66 -12.94
CA GLU A 141 -17.00 1.71 -11.96
C GLU A 141 -16.11 1.61 -10.71
N SER A 142 -14.80 1.60 -10.90
CA SER A 142 -13.83 1.54 -9.80
C SER A 142 -13.95 2.77 -8.90
N PHE A 143 -14.07 3.97 -9.49
CA PHE A 143 -14.29 5.20 -8.74
C PHE A 143 -15.64 5.23 -8.03
N ALA A 144 -16.71 4.77 -8.68
CA ALA A 144 -18.02 4.66 -8.04
C ALA A 144 -17.96 3.72 -6.81
N THR A 145 -17.25 2.59 -6.92
CA THR A 145 -17.05 1.67 -5.79
C THR A 145 -16.26 2.31 -4.66
N LEU A 146 -15.19 3.05 -4.98
CA LEU A 146 -14.40 3.78 -3.99
C LEU A 146 -15.24 4.84 -3.27
N GLN A 147 -16.08 5.57 -3.99
CA GLN A 147 -16.98 6.57 -3.42
C GLN A 147 -17.95 5.93 -2.44
N THR A 148 -18.63 4.84 -2.84
CA THR A 148 -19.50 4.07 -1.95
C THR A 148 -18.79 3.59 -0.69
N ALA A 149 -17.55 3.08 -0.82
CA ALA A 149 -16.77 2.62 0.32
C ALA A 149 -16.41 3.76 1.28
N LEU A 150 -16.03 4.92 0.73
CA LEU A 150 -15.68 6.11 1.52
C LEU A 150 -16.91 6.66 2.25
N ASP A 151 -18.06 6.75 1.58
CA ASP A 151 -19.29 7.25 2.20
C ASP A 151 -19.78 6.32 3.30
N LEU A 152 -19.70 5.01 3.08
CA LEU A 152 -19.99 4.00 4.09
C LEU A 152 -19.05 4.14 5.30
N PHE A 153 -17.74 4.24 5.06
CA PHE A 153 -16.75 4.33 6.13
C PHE A 153 -16.90 5.62 6.94
N LYS A 154 -17.11 6.77 6.29
CA LYS A 154 -17.42 8.03 6.97
C LYS A 154 -18.69 7.92 7.82
N GLY A 155 -19.75 7.33 7.25
CA GLY A 155 -21.00 7.09 7.98
C GLY A 155 -20.83 6.18 9.20
N LEU A 156 -19.92 5.20 9.16
CA LEU A 156 -19.57 4.37 10.31
C LEU A 156 -18.84 5.17 11.39
N LEU A 157 -17.84 5.97 11.01
CA LEU A 157 -17.07 6.81 11.93
C LEU A 157 -17.96 7.83 12.66
N ASP A 158 -18.93 8.42 11.96
CA ASP A 158 -19.84 9.42 12.54
C ASP A 158 -20.92 8.80 13.45
N LYS A 159 -21.11 7.48 13.39
CA LYS A 159 -22.19 6.77 14.07
C LYS A 159 -21.67 5.60 14.91
N ALA A 160 -21.55 4.43 14.28
CA ALA A 160 -21.35 3.14 14.95
C ALA A 160 -19.96 2.97 15.58
N LEU A 161 -18.97 3.75 15.13
CA LEU A 161 -17.59 3.69 15.63
C LEU A 161 -17.17 4.98 16.37
N LYS A 162 -18.13 5.84 16.72
CA LYS A 162 -17.84 7.18 17.23
C LYS A 162 -17.04 7.14 18.53
N ASP A 163 -17.39 6.22 19.43
CA ASP A 163 -16.74 6.10 20.74
C ASP A 163 -15.40 5.35 20.59
N GLU A 164 -15.37 4.36 19.70
CA GLU A 164 -14.23 3.51 19.40
C GLU A 164 -13.05 4.27 18.81
N VAL A 165 -13.31 5.32 18.01
CA VAL A 165 -12.27 6.17 17.40
C VAL A 165 -11.33 6.80 18.44
N GLY A 166 -11.84 7.13 19.63
CA GLY A 166 -11.04 7.69 20.74
C GLY A 166 -10.45 6.63 21.68
N ILE A 167 -10.70 5.35 21.45
CA ILE A 167 -10.28 4.25 22.33
C ILE A 167 -9.18 3.41 21.68
N PHE A 168 -9.31 3.11 20.38
CA PHE A 168 -8.38 2.20 19.72
C PHE A 168 -7.09 2.88 19.24
N GLY A 169 -5.98 2.53 19.89
CA GLY A 169 -4.65 2.78 19.35
C GLY A 169 -4.25 4.26 19.33
N GLU A 170 -4.83 5.07 20.23
CA GLU A 170 -4.41 6.45 20.43
C GLU A 170 -3.15 6.49 21.31
N PHE A 171 -2.00 6.66 20.66
CA PHE A 171 -0.75 6.96 21.33
C PHE A 171 0.14 7.84 20.43
N PRO A 172 0.94 8.74 21.02
CA PRO A 172 1.91 9.52 20.26
C PRO A 172 2.93 8.61 19.59
N SER A 173 3.20 8.86 18.32
CA SER A 173 4.26 8.20 17.56
C SER A 173 4.77 9.15 16.49
N LEU A 174 5.93 8.83 15.93
CA LEU A 174 6.30 9.38 14.64
C LEU A 174 5.49 8.70 13.51
N PHE A 175 5.51 9.30 12.32
CA PHE A 175 5.03 8.72 11.08
C PHE A 175 6.11 8.85 10.02
N MET A 176 6.35 7.78 9.25
CA MET A 176 7.33 7.78 8.16
C MET A 176 6.66 7.39 6.84
N SER A 177 6.98 8.13 5.78
CA SER A 177 6.59 7.74 4.43
C SER A 177 7.49 8.35 3.35
N LEU A 178 7.23 7.98 2.09
CA LEU A 178 7.87 8.60 0.93
C LEU A 178 7.09 9.86 0.53
N VAL A 179 7.82 10.91 0.19
CA VAL A 179 7.26 12.16 -0.36
C VAL A 179 8.07 12.60 -1.58
N ALA A 180 7.42 13.29 -2.51
CA ALA A 180 8.10 13.93 -3.63
C ALA A 180 8.87 15.18 -3.18
N ALA A 181 9.70 15.75 -4.06
CA ALA A 181 10.54 16.90 -3.74
C ALA A 181 9.73 18.15 -3.32
N ASP A 182 8.50 18.29 -3.80
CA ASP A 182 7.55 19.34 -3.45
C ASP A 182 6.64 18.98 -2.25
N GLY A 183 6.88 17.82 -1.63
CA GLY A 183 6.06 17.31 -0.53
C GLY A 183 4.78 16.60 -0.98
N ALA A 184 4.57 16.35 -2.28
CA ALA A 184 3.43 15.56 -2.74
C ALA A 184 3.50 14.11 -2.25
N TRP A 185 2.33 13.47 -2.13
CA TRP A 185 2.24 12.03 -1.89
C TRP A 185 3.02 11.24 -2.95
N GLU A 186 3.86 10.31 -2.50
CA GLU A 186 4.69 9.48 -3.37
C GLU A 186 4.67 8.01 -2.91
N HIS A 187 4.76 7.09 -3.85
CA HIS A 187 4.58 5.66 -3.63
C HIS A 187 5.63 4.79 -4.33
N TYR A 188 6.41 5.35 -5.24
CA TYR A 188 7.41 4.65 -6.03
C TYR A 188 8.82 5.24 -5.87
N GLY A 189 8.93 6.57 -5.89
CA GLY A 189 10.20 7.31 -5.78
C GLY A 189 10.26 8.21 -4.55
N GLY A 190 10.93 9.35 -4.69
CA GLY A 190 10.97 10.39 -3.66
C GLY A 190 12.04 10.19 -2.60
N HIS A 191 11.84 10.84 -1.46
CA HIS A 191 12.68 10.73 -0.28
C HIS A 191 11.82 10.38 0.94
N LEU A 192 12.46 9.87 1.99
CA LEU A 192 11.79 9.55 3.25
C LEU A 192 11.66 10.80 4.12
N ARG A 193 10.49 10.95 4.74
CA ARG A 193 10.16 12.00 5.70
C ARG A 193 9.57 11.40 6.97
N PHE A 194 9.98 11.95 8.11
CA PHE A 194 9.38 11.72 9.42
C PHE A 194 8.59 12.95 9.88
N VAL A 195 7.38 12.72 10.40
CA VAL A 195 6.62 13.72 11.14
C VAL A 195 6.23 13.19 12.51
N ASP A 196 5.99 14.07 13.48
CA ASP A 196 5.47 13.69 14.80
C ASP A 196 3.94 13.60 14.83
N GLY A 197 3.38 13.34 16.02
CA GLY A 197 1.93 13.25 16.24
C GLY A 197 1.17 14.57 15.99
N GLN A 198 1.88 15.69 15.91
CA GLN A 198 1.36 17.02 15.67
C GLN A 198 1.54 17.46 14.21
N GLY A 199 2.17 16.62 13.37
CA GLY A 199 2.45 16.92 11.97
C GLY A 199 3.73 17.75 11.76
N THR A 200 4.54 17.96 12.78
CA THR A 200 5.82 18.67 12.65
C THR A 200 6.82 17.76 11.95
N ILE A 201 7.53 18.28 10.95
CA ILE A 201 8.61 17.55 10.28
C ILE A 201 9.77 17.36 11.26
N VAL A 202 10.09 16.11 11.56
CA VAL A 202 11.19 15.71 12.46
C VAL A 202 12.47 15.44 11.67
N ALA A 203 12.33 14.84 10.49
CA ALA A 203 13.44 14.61 9.57
C ALA A 203 12.93 14.55 8.14
N ASP A 204 13.72 15.04 7.19
CA ASP A 204 13.29 15.17 5.79
C ASP A 204 14.45 14.94 4.82
N ASN A 205 14.13 14.77 3.54
CA ASN A 205 15.11 14.52 2.48
C ASN A 205 16.04 13.34 2.77
N LEU A 206 15.55 12.33 3.49
CA LEU A 206 16.32 11.14 3.84
C LEU A 206 16.34 10.18 2.64
N SER A 207 17.52 9.68 2.30
CA SER A 207 17.70 8.72 1.21
C SER A 207 17.49 7.29 1.71
N GLU A 208 16.87 6.44 0.89
CA GLU A 208 16.82 5.02 1.18
C GLU A 208 18.22 4.35 1.09
N ASP A 209 19.19 4.98 0.44
CA ASP A 209 20.54 4.41 0.28
C ASP A 209 21.35 4.39 1.58
N ASN A 210 21.01 5.28 2.51
CA ASN A 210 21.65 5.37 3.82
C ASN A 210 20.66 5.12 4.97
N TYR A 211 19.63 4.30 4.73
CA TYR A 211 18.59 4.00 5.72
C TYR A 211 19.14 3.47 7.06
N LEU A 212 20.30 2.80 7.05
CA LEU A 212 20.93 2.27 8.25
C LEU A 212 21.41 3.37 9.21
N ASP A 213 21.64 4.59 8.72
CA ASP A 213 22.08 5.72 9.55
C ASP A 213 20.97 6.22 10.47
N PHE A 214 19.71 6.03 10.08
CA PHE A 214 18.55 6.58 10.79
C PHE A 214 17.47 5.55 11.18
N LEU A 215 17.48 4.33 10.63
CA LEU A 215 16.58 3.25 11.04
C LEU A 215 17.28 2.21 11.90
N GLY A 216 16.72 1.94 13.07
CA GLY A 216 17.17 0.91 14.00
C GLY A 216 16.13 -0.19 14.14
N GLU A 217 16.59 -1.42 14.41
CA GLU A 217 15.71 -2.56 14.66
C GLU A 217 15.98 -3.14 16.06
N GLY A 218 14.98 -3.06 16.94
CA GLY A 218 14.97 -3.72 18.24
C GLY A 218 14.53 -5.19 18.12
N VAL A 219 14.97 -6.03 19.06
CA VAL A 219 14.60 -7.45 19.13
C VAL A 219 14.07 -7.75 20.52
N GLU A 220 12.92 -8.42 20.56
CA GLU A 220 12.31 -8.88 21.78
C GLU A 220 12.26 -10.41 21.80
N LYS A 221 12.46 -11.03 22.97
CA LYS A 221 12.54 -12.50 23.09
C LYS A 221 11.24 -13.23 22.75
N TRP A 222 10.12 -12.51 22.77
CA TRP A 222 8.77 -13.05 22.62
C TRP A 222 8.20 -12.89 21.21
N SER A 223 8.95 -12.30 20.26
CA SER A 223 8.47 -12.08 18.89
C SER A 223 9.60 -12.24 17.88
N TYR A 224 9.31 -12.90 16.75
CA TYR A 224 10.21 -12.89 15.59
C TYR A 224 10.15 -11.57 14.82
N LEU A 225 9.07 -10.78 14.97
CA LEU A 225 8.95 -9.48 14.36
C LEU A 225 9.83 -8.48 15.12
N LYS A 226 10.72 -7.81 14.40
CA LYS A 226 11.57 -6.73 14.94
C LYS A 226 10.77 -5.46 15.20
N PHE A 227 11.31 -4.61 16.06
CA PHE A 227 10.71 -3.34 16.48
C PHE A 227 11.47 -2.18 15.86
N GLN A 228 10.94 -1.61 14.78
CA GLN A 228 11.60 -0.53 14.06
C GLN A 228 11.48 0.79 14.82
N TYR A 229 12.56 1.59 14.82
CA TYR A 229 12.58 2.92 15.44
C TYR A 229 13.52 3.88 14.71
N TYR A 230 13.27 5.17 14.86
CA TYR A 230 14.13 6.25 14.40
C TYR A 230 15.33 6.39 15.34
N ARG A 231 16.54 6.06 14.85
CA ARG A 231 17.77 5.95 15.66
C ARG A 231 18.07 7.17 16.51
N PRO A 232 17.96 8.42 16.02
CA PRO A 232 18.28 9.60 16.82
C PRO A 232 17.43 9.75 18.09
N LEU A 233 16.24 9.15 18.15
CA LEU A 233 15.40 9.13 19.34
C LEU A 233 15.50 7.82 20.14
N GLY A 234 16.18 6.80 19.59
CA GLY A 234 16.35 5.49 20.25
C GLY A 234 15.06 4.66 20.35
N TYR A 235 15.17 3.50 20.99
CA TYR A 235 14.03 2.62 21.29
C TYR A 235 13.68 2.73 22.77
N PRO A 236 12.41 2.99 23.17
CA PRO A 236 11.21 3.03 22.34
C PRO A 236 10.80 4.43 21.85
N ALA A 237 11.47 5.51 22.24
CA ALA A 237 10.99 6.87 21.97
C ALA A 237 10.93 7.25 20.47
N GLY A 238 11.71 6.58 19.63
CA GLY A 238 11.70 6.73 18.17
C GLY A 238 10.71 5.81 17.43
N ILE A 239 9.75 5.17 18.09
CA ILE A 239 8.75 4.35 17.42
C ILE A 239 7.97 5.20 16.40
N TYR A 240 7.79 4.64 15.21
CA TYR A 240 7.08 5.28 14.13
C TYR A 240 6.09 4.34 13.46
N ARG A 241 5.04 4.92 12.86
CA ARG A 241 4.06 4.20 12.05
C ARG A 241 4.31 4.44 10.57
N VAL A 242 3.98 3.42 9.77
CA VAL A 242 3.96 3.46 8.30
C VAL A 242 2.57 3.03 7.82
N GLY A 243 2.27 3.20 6.53
CA GLY A 243 1.00 2.76 5.95
C GLY A 243 0.09 3.91 5.53
N PRO A 244 -1.24 3.68 5.37
CA PRO A 244 -2.15 4.66 4.78
C PRO A 244 -2.19 6.00 5.52
N LEU A 245 -2.45 5.98 6.83
CA LEU A 245 -2.54 7.21 7.63
C LEU A 245 -1.19 7.93 7.72
N ALA A 246 -0.10 7.19 7.90
CA ALA A 246 1.25 7.77 7.92
C ALA A 246 1.58 8.53 6.63
N ARG A 247 1.16 8.00 5.47
CA ARG A 247 1.31 8.67 4.18
C ARG A 247 0.51 9.97 4.09
N LEU A 248 -0.72 9.98 4.59
CA LEU A 248 -1.55 11.20 4.62
C LEU A 248 -1.00 12.25 5.59
N ASN A 249 -0.46 11.83 6.74
CA ASN A 249 0.11 12.75 7.72
C ASN A 249 1.45 13.37 7.27
N THR A 250 2.20 12.68 6.42
CA THR A 250 3.56 13.11 6.01
C THR A 250 3.57 13.93 4.72
N CYS A 251 2.65 13.67 3.78
CA CYS A 251 2.57 14.45 2.55
C CYS A 251 1.90 15.80 2.82
N SER A 252 2.36 16.85 2.13
CA SER A 252 1.77 18.18 2.20
C SER A 252 0.53 18.31 1.32
N HIS A 253 0.44 17.51 0.26
CA HIS A 253 -0.70 17.46 -0.65
C HIS A 253 -0.72 16.15 -1.45
N ILE A 254 -1.87 15.84 -2.05
CA ILE A 254 -2.02 14.73 -3.01
C ILE A 254 -2.11 15.36 -4.40
N GLY A 255 -1.29 14.89 -5.34
CA GLY A 255 -1.29 15.39 -6.71
C GLY A 255 -2.62 15.16 -7.44
N THR A 256 -2.92 16.01 -8.42
CA THR A 256 -4.04 15.87 -9.38
C THR A 256 -3.54 15.37 -10.72
#